data_AF-A0A948PQ00-F1
#
_entry.id   AF-A0A948PQ00-F1
#
_cell.length_a   1.000
_cell.length_b   1.000
_cell.length_c   1.000
_cell.angle_alpha   90.00
_cell.angle_beta   90.00
_cell.angle_gamma   90.00
#
_symmetry.space_group_name_H-M   'P 1'
#
loop_
_entity.id
_entity.type
_entity.pdbx_description
1 polymer ?
#
loop_
_entity_poly.entity_id
_entity_poly.type
_entity_poly.pdbx_seq_one_letter_code
_entity_poly.pdbx_strand_id
1 'polypeptide(L)' 'MTTHKLTLDNGTAVHFRNLKPEDLDKLMMFYKALPEEDRRFLRIDVTNRDVVRKRLELMTEGQVVRLV' A
#
# COMPACT_ATOMS: atom_id res chain seq x y z
N MET A 1 9.56 7.40 13.48
CA MET A 1 8.46 6.95 12.60
C MET A 1 7.17 7.46 13.22
N THR A 2 6.41 8.29 12.51
CA THR A 2 5.13 8.79 13.02
C THR A 2 4.05 7.78 12.64
N THR A 3 3.40 7.20 13.65
CA THR A 3 2.28 6.29 13.48
C THR A 3 1.03 7.03 13.92
N HIS A 4 0.00 7.00 13.09
CA HIS A 4 -1.30 7.61 13.36
C HIS A 4 -2.29 6.53 13.81
N LYS A 5 -3.20 6.90 14.70
CA LYS A 5 -4.28 6.03 15.19
C LYS A 5 -5.61 6.74 14.98
N LEU A 6 -6.58 6.04 14.40
CA LEU A 6 -7.97 6.48 14.34
C LEU A 6 -8.91 5.34 14.65
N THR A 7 -10.16 5.67 14.98
CA THR A 7 -11.23 4.70 15.15
C THR A 7 -12.28 4.98 14.08
N LEU A 8 -12.68 3.95 13.34
CA LEU A 8 -13.76 4.03 12.36
C LEU A 8 -15.12 4.13 13.07
N ASP A 9 -16.15 4.55 12.35
CA ASP A 9 -17.53 4.65 12.84
C ASP A 9 -18.09 3.33 13.42
N ASN A 10 -17.63 2.20 12.90
CA ASN A 10 -17.95 0.87 13.40
C ASN A 10 -17.15 0.43 14.65
N GLY A 11 -16.34 1.32 15.23
CA GLY A 11 -15.51 1.05 16.40
C GLY A 11 -14.16 0.38 16.11
N THR A 12 -13.83 0.09 14.85
CA THR A 12 -12.55 -0.54 14.48
C THR A 12 -11.40 0.44 14.64
N ALA A 13 -10.39 0.08 15.44
CA ALA A 13 -9.17 0.86 15.58
C ALA A 13 -8.20 0.56 14.42
N VAL A 14 -7.78 1.60 13.71
CA VAL A 14 -6.84 1.53 12.59
C VAL A 14 -5.56 2.28 12.94
N HIS A 15 -4.44 1.64 12.62
CA HIS A 15 -3.12 2.23 12.72
C HIS A 15 -2.54 2.35 11.33
N PHE A 16 -2.05 3.53 10.97
CA PHE A 16 -1.43 3.75 9.67
C PHE A 16 -0.21 4.67 9.78
N ARG A 17 0.67 4.60 8.80
CA ARG A 17 1.87 5.43 8.68
C ARG A 17 2.21 5.66 7.22
N ASN A 18 3.18 6.53 6.97
CA ASN A 18 3.76 6.64 5.63
C ASN A 18 4.33 5.29 5.18
N LEU A 19 3.96 4.91 3.96
CA LEU A 19 4.48 3.75 3.25
C LEU A 19 5.96 3.97 2.94
N LYS A 20 6.76 2.91 3.07
CA LYS A 20 8.21 2.96 2.84
C LYS A 20 8.64 1.98 1.75
N PRO A 21 9.80 2.19 1.10
CA PRO A 21 10.35 1.23 0.14
C PRO A 21 10.48 -0.19 0.72
N GLU A 22 10.79 -0.32 2.01
CA GLU A 22 10.93 -1.61 2.70
C GLU A 22 9.61 -2.38 2.84
N ASP A 23 8.47 -1.73 2.61
CA ASP A 23 7.15 -2.39 2.65
C ASP A 23 6.83 -3.14 1.36
N LEU A 24 7.69 -3.09 0.33
CA LEU A 24 7.46 -3.74 -0.96
C LEU A 24 7.07 -5.22 -0.81
N ASP A 25 7.76 -5.99 0.03
CA ASP A 25 7.45 -7.41 0.21
C ASP A 25 6.08 -7.64 0.85
N LYS A 26 5.70 -6.80 1.81
CA LYS A 26 4.38 -6.86 2.45
C LYS A 26 3.27 -6.49 1.46
N LEU A 27 3.51 -5.47 0.63
CA LEU A 27 2.60 -5.10 -0.46
C LEU A 27 2.44 -6.24 -1.47
N MET A 28 3.54 -6.86 -1.91
CA MET A 28 3.47 -7.98 -2.84
C MET A 28 2.69 -9.15 -2.25
N MET A 29 2.88 -9.44 -0.96
CA MET A 29 2.12 -10.48 -0.26
C MET A 29 0.62 -10.13 -0.21
N PHE A 30 0.28 -8.88 0.14
CA PHE A 30 -1.10 -8.41 0.17
C PHE A 30 -1.77 -8.51 -1.21
N TYR A 31 -1.15 -7.95 -2.25
CA TYR A 31 -1.71 -7.96 -3.60
C TYR A 31 -1.87 -9.37 -4.18
N LYS A 32 -0.95 -10.29 -3.86
CA LYS A 32 -1.06 -11.70 -4.26
C LYS A 32 -2.10 -12.47 -3.46
N ALA A 33 -2.48 -12.01 -2.27
CA ALA A 33 -3.54 -12.61 -1.47
C ALA A 33 -4.95 -12.14 -1.90
N LEU A 34 -5.05 -11.03 -2.67
CA LEU A 34 -6.34 -10.58 -3.19
C LEU A 34 -6.97 -11.65 -4.10
N PRO A 35 -8.28 -11.90 -3.97
CA PRO A 35 -9.03 -12.68 -4.95
C PRO A 35 -8.81 -12.16 -6.38
N GLU A 36 -8.79 -13.07 -7.35
CA GLU A 36 -8.57 -12.69 -8.75
C GLU A 36 -9.61 -11.68 -9.25
N GLU A 37 -10.85 -11.83 -8.80
CA GLU A 37 -11.95 -10.92 -9.13
C GLU A 37 -11.70 -9.48 -8.70
N ASP A 38 -11.09 -9.29 -7.52
CA ASP A 38 -10.76 -7.97 -6.97
C ASP A 38 -9.60 -7.32 -7.72
N ARG A 39 -8.64 -8.12 -8.20
CA ARG A 39 -7.50 -7.61 -8.97
C ARG A 39 -7.93 -6.93 -10.27
N ARG A 40 -9.07 -7.32 -10.85
CA ARG A 40 -9.61 -6.71 -12.08
C ARG A 40 -10.01 -5.24 -11.89
N PHE A 41 -10.29 -4.82 -10.66
CA PHE A 41 -10.63 -3.43 -10.34
C PHE A 41 -9.39 -2.54 -10.12
N LEU A 42 -8.20 -3.14 -10.09
CA LEU A 42 -6.96 -2.38 -9.92
C LEU A 42 -6.50 -1.83 -11.27
N ARG A 43 -6.29 -0.51 -11.32
CA ARG A 43 -5.88 0.21 -12.54
C ARG A 43 -4.50 -0.16 -13.05
N ILE A 44 -3.70 -0.82 -12.22
CA ILE A 44 -2.33 -1.20 -12.53
C ILE A 44 -2.15 -2.67 -12.18
N ASP A 45 -1.22 -3.32 -12.86
CA ASP A 45 -0.80 -4.65 -12.50
C ASP A 45 0.02 -4.61 -11.20
N VAL A 46 -0.66 -4.78 -10.08
CA VAL A 46 -0.05 -4.87 -8.75
C VAL A 46 0.60 -6.24 -8.48
N THR A 47 0.43 -7.21 -9.38
CA THR A 47 1.07 -8.54 -9.25
C THR A 47 2.51 -8.52 -9.75
N ASN A 48 2.85 -7.53 -10.58
CA ASN A 48 4.20 -7.28 -11.05
C ASN A 48 5.02 -6.45 -10.03
N ARG A 49 6.06 -7.06 -9.47
CA ARG A 49 6.93 -6.44 -8.47
C ARG A 49 7.60 -5.15 -8.95
N ASP A 50 8.05 -5.11 -10.20
CA ASP A 50 8.76 -3.94 -10.74
C ASP A 50 7.81 -2.75 -10.92
N VAL A 51 6.55 -3.01 -11.27
CA VAL A 51 5.51 -1.98 -11.33
C VAL A 51 5.29 -1.36 -9.95
N VAL A 52 5.19 -2.19 -8.90
CA VAL A 52 5.01 -1.69 -7.52
C VAL A 52 6.25 -0.95 -7.03
N ARG A 53 7.44 -1.47 -7.28
CA ARG A 53 8.72 -0.85 -6.89
C ARG A 53 8.88 0.56 -7.47
N LYS A 54 8.70 0.73 -8.79
CA LYS A 54 8.77 2.05 -9.45
C LYS A 54 7.81 3.07 -8.85
N ARG A 55 6.66 2.61 -8.35
CA ARG A 55 5.71 3.51 -7.69
C ARG A 55 6.18 3.95 -6.32
N LEU A 56 6.85 3.08 -5.56
CA LEU A 56 7.44 3.45 -4.27
C LEU A 56 8.56 4.50 -4.46
N GLU A 57 9.32 4.43 -5.54
CA GLU A 57 10.38 5.41 -5.88
C GLU A 57 9.79 6.83 -6.07
N LEU A 58 8.59 6.97 -6.63
CA LEU A 58 7.90 8.27 -6.75
C LEU A 58 7.51 8.88 -5.38
N MET A 59 7.47 8.08 -4.30
CA MET A 59 7.27 8.62 -2.95
C MET A 59 8.52 9.28 -2.40
N THR A 60 9.69 8.69 -2.67
CA THR A 60 10.97 9.20 -2.19
C THR A 60 11.34 10.53 -2.82
N GLU A 61 10.82 10.81 -4.02
CA GLU A 61 10.97 12.10 -4.70
C GLU A 61 10.05 13.21 -4.12
N GLY A 62 9.26 12.91 -3.08
CA GLY A 62 8.38 13.88 -2.41
C GLY A 62 7.14 14.28 -3.23
N GLN A 63 6.93 13.67 -4.39
CA GLN A 63 5.83 14.00 -5.29
C GLN A 63 4.49 13.40 -4.83
N VAL A 64 4.52 12.30 -4.06
CA VAL A 64 3.31 11.57 -3.64
C VAL A 64 3.47 11.01 -2.22
N VAL A 65 2.53 11.33 -1.33
CA VAL A 65 2.40 10.70 -0.01
C VAL A 65 1.49 9.48 -0.14
N ARG A 66 1.93 8.32 0.36
CA ARG A 66 1.12 7.10 0.45
C ARG A 66 1.18 6.56 1.87
N LEU A 67 0.07 5.99 2.33
CA LEU A 67 -0.11 5.47 3.67
C LEU A 67 -0.34 3.96 3.63
N VAL A 68 0.05 3.26 4.69
CA VAL A 68 -0.18 1.83 4.93
C VAL A 68 -0.53 1.60 6.39
#